data_AF-A0A5A8AIJ8-F1
#
_entry.id   AF-A0A5A8AIJ8-F1
#
_cell.length_a   1.000
_cell.length_b   1.000
_cell.length_c   1.000
_cell.angle_alpha   90.00
_cell.angle_beta   90.00
_cell.angle_gamma   90.00
#
_symmetry.space_group_name_H-M   'P 1'
#
loop_
_entity.id
_entity.type
_entity.pdbx_description
1 polymer ?
#
loop_
_entity_poly.entity_id
_entity_poly.type
_entity_poly.pdbx_seq_one_letter_code
_entity_poly.pdbx_strand_id
1 'polypeptide(L)'
;MDKKQLLEWVYEEIDFKDGELKDGKITWKNIFEAEHVVYAKDIAYQDDKLAWYENNEVGLDLLKLKINKNFVLEWKVQTNTMGFSYGGCQLIDFCENYLIVIYIDKHGKTLVLINTDRLDMTRIHLNRYALVDFNRDKLVIKNNKSEDADFSVKFHSQTFTKETFNK
;
A
#
# COMPACT_ATOMS: atom_id res chain seq x y z
N MET A 1 -17.81 0.83 -0.01
CA MET A 1 -17.86 1.68 -1.21
C MET A 1 -17.60 0.80 -2.43
N ASP A 2 -18.17 1.13 -3.59
CA ASP A 2 -17.93 0.35 -4.80
C ASP A 2 -16.52 0.61 -5.36
N LYS A 3 -15.89 -0.44 -5.91
CA LYS A 3 -14.52 -0.38 -6.45
C LYS A 3 -14.41 0.55 -7.66
N LYS A 4 -15.48 0.68 -8.45
CA LYS A 4 -15.50 1.58 -9.60
C LYS A 4 -15.50 3.04 -9.15
N GLN A 5 -16.31 3.37 -8.15
CA GLN A 5 -16.37 4.72 -7.58
C GLN A 5 -15.03 5.13 -6.96
N LEU A 6 -14.33 4.20 -6.30
CA LEU A 6 -12.97 4.44 -5.78
C LEU A 6 -11.98 4.82 -6.89
N LEU A 7 -12.03 4.13 -8.03
CA LEU A 7 -11.18 4.45 -9.17
C LEU A 7 -11.54 5.81 -9.78
N GLU A 8 -12.84 6.13 -9.92
CA GLU A 8 -13.27 7.43 -10.43
C GLU A 8 -12.74 8.57 -9.54
N TRP A 9 -12.80 8.41 -8.22
CA TRP A 9 -12.21 9.40 -7.29
C TRP A 9 -10.70 9.50 -7.44
N VAL A 10 -9.96 8.39 -7.47
CA VAL A 10 -8.50 8.46 -7.67
C VAL A 10 -8.15 9.05 -9.03
N TYR A 11 -8.92 8.78 -10.08
CA TYR A 11 -8.71 9.34 -11.42
C TYR A 11 -8.81 10.87 -11.42
N GLU A 12 -9.74 11.43 -10.65
CA GLU A 12 -9.89 12.89 -10.47
C GLU A 12 -8.75 13.53 -9.66
N GLU A 13 -8.05 12.75 -8.82
CA GLU A 13 -6.96 13.23 -7.98
C GLU A 13 -5.59 13.20 -8.66
N ILE A 14 -5.43 12.44 -9.75
CA ILE A 14 -4.15 12.32 -10.45
C ILE A 14 -4.01 13.46 -11.46
N ASP A 15 -2.93 14.22 -11.32
CA ASP A 15 -2.53 15.25 -12.29
C ASP A 15 -1.77 14.61 -13.47
N PHE A 16 -2.51 14.12 -14.46
CA PHE A 16 -1.96 13.69 -15.76
C PHE A 16 -2.58 14.49 -16.90
N LYS A 17 -1.86 14.52 -18.02
CA LYS A 17 -2.37 15.10 -19.27
C LYS A 17 -3.31 14.13 -20.01
N ASP A 18 -2.86 12.89 -20.15
CA ASP A 18 -3.55 11.83 -20.89
C ASP A 18 -3.51 10.53 -20.05
N GLY A 19 -4.69 10.10 -19.59
CA GLY A 19 -4.86 8.88 -18.78
C GLY A 19 -6.17 8.17 -19.11
N GLU A 20 -6.21 6.86 -18.91
CA GLU A 20 -7.35 6.00 -19.24
C GLU A 20 -7.87 5.31 -17.97
N LEU A 21 -9.19 5.33 -17.76
CA LEU A 21 -9.88 4.52 -16.76
C LEU A 21 -10.62 3.39 -17.48
N LYS A 22 -10.09 2.17 -17.40
CA LYS A 22 -10.64 1.01 -18.11
C LYS A 22 -10.25 -0.29 -17.41
N ASP A 23 -11.10 -1.31 -17.55
CA ASP A 23 -10.83 -2.68 -17.06
C ASP A 23 -10.44 -2.75 -15.57
N GLY A 24 -11.03 -1.87 -14.74
CA GLY A 24 -10.77 -1.85 -13.30
C GLY A 24 -9.39 -1.29 -12.89
N LYS A 25 -8.77 -0.48 -13.76
CA LYS A 25 -7.52 0.22 -13.49
C LYS A 25 -7.48 1.62 -14.13
N ILE A 26 -6.62 2.46 -13.59
CA ILE A 26 -6.21 3.74 -14.17
C ILE A 26 -4.81 3.56 -14.74
N THR A 27 -4.58 3.99 -15.97
CA THR A 27 -3.27 3.94 -16.63
C THR A 27 -2.92 5.27 -17.26
N TRP A 28 -1.71 5.77 -17.05
CA TRP A 28 -1.23 7.00 -17.67
C TRP A 28 0.30 6.96 -17.85
N LYS A 29 0.84 7.91 -18.60
CA LYS A 29 2.28 8.12 -18.70
C LYS A 29 2.67 9.43 -18.04
N ASN A 30 3.78 9.42 -17.31
CA ASN A 30 4.35 10.66 -16.78
C ASN A 30 5.13 11.42 -17.88
N ILE A 31 5.71 12.57 -17.51
CA ILE A 31 6.50 13.41 -18.43
C ILE A 31 7.76 12.72 -18.99
N PHE A 32 8.17 11.58 -18.42
CA PHE A 32 9.30 10.78 -18.86
C PHE A 32 8.84 9.55 -19.66
N GLU A 33 7.58 9.53 -20.10
CA GLU A 33 6.92 8.44 -20.83
C GLU A 33 6.78 7.12 -20.06
N ALA A 34 7.13 7.11 -18.76
CA ALA A 34 7.02 5.94 -17.92
C ALA A 34 5.55 5.67 -17.57
N GLU A 35 5.08 4.45 -17.82
CA GLU A 35 3.73 4.02 -17.47
C GLU A 35 3.55 3.92 -15.95
N HIS A 36 2.41 4.43 -15.50
CA HIS A 36 1.87 4.30 -14.15
C HIS A 36 0.53 3.60 -14.19
N VAL A 37 0.28 2.76 -13.20
CA VAL A 37 -0.96 1.98 -13.08
C VAL A 37 -1.46 1.95 -11.65
N VAL A 38 -2.74 2.27 -11.47
CA VAL A 38 -3.47 2.05 -10.21
C VAL A 38 -4.59 1.05 -10.46
N TYR A 39 -4.59 -0.05 -9.70
CA TYR A 39 -5.66 -1.04 -9.74
C TYR A 39 -6.70 -0.76 -8.66
N ALA A 40 -7.96 -1.13 -8.87
CA ALA A 40 -9.00 -0.98 -7.84
C ALA A 40 -8.67 -1.65 -6.49
N LYS A 41 -7.88 -2.74 -6.52
CA LYS A 41 -7.41 -3.44 -5.32
C LYS A 41 -6.29 -2.72 -4.57
N ASP A 42 -5.67 -1.73 -5.21
CA ASP A 42 -4.55 -0.95 -4.71
C ASP A 42 -5.04 0.41 -4.18
N ILE A 43 -6.33 0.51 -3.82
CA ILE A 43 -6.97 1.69 -3.24
C ILE A 43 -7.65 1.29 -1.93
N ALA A 44 -7.46 2.09 -0.88
CA ALA A 44 -8.15 1.98 0.40
C ALA A 44 -8.91 3.26 0.74
N TYR A 45 -10.04 3.12 1.44
CA TYR A 45 -10.86 4.25 1.87
C TYR A 45 -11.52 3.99 3.23
N GLN A 46 -11.46 4.99 4.12
CA GLN A 46 -12.12 4.97 5.43
C GLN A 46 -12.45 6.40 5.89
N ASP A 47 -13.71 6.68 6.24
CA ASP A 47 -14.18 7.91 6.90
C ASP A 47 -13.72 9.25 6.29
N ASP A 48 -13.43 9.33 4.98
CA ASP A 48 -12.86 10.48 4.23
C ASP A 48 -11.33 10.43 3.99
N LYS A 49 -10.64 9.41 4.50
CA LYS A 49 -9.24 9.11 4.15
C LYS A 49 -9.23 8.25 2.88
N LEU A 50 -8.42 8.63 1.90
CA LEU A 50 -8.21 7.88 0.66
C LEU A 50 -6.71 7.59 0.52
N ALA A 51 -6.35 6.35 0.21
CA ALA A 51 -4.97 5.99 -0.10
C ALA A 51 -4.93 5.13 -1.35
N TRP A 52 -3.91 5.28 -2.16
CA TRP A 52 -3.70 4.44 -3.32
C TRP A 52 -2.22 4.19 -3.59
N TYR A 53 -1.94 3.04 -4.18
CA TYR A 53 -0.60 2.65 -4.59
C TYR A 53 -0.49 2.71 -6.11
N GLU A 54 0.47 3.48 -6.60
CA GLU A 54 0.79 3.66 -8.02
C GLU A 54 1.97 2.75 -8.36
N ASN A 55 1.72 1.75 -9.21
CA ASN A 55 2.77 0.91 -9.76
C ASN A 55 3.40 1.65 -10.94
N ASN A 56 4.73 1.69 -10.99
CA ASN A 56 5.45 2.36 -12.05
C ASN A 56 6.36 1.37 -12.80
N GLU A 57 6.38 1.46 -14.13
CA GLU A 57 7.10 0.50 -14.97
C GLU A 57 8.63 0.48 -14.71
N VAL A 58 9.23 1.62 -14.32
CA VAL A 58 10.67 1.73 -14.06
C VAL A 58 11.02 1.51 -12.59
N GLY A 59 10.05 1.10 -11.76
CA GLY A 59 10.23 0.82 -10.34
C GLY A 59 10.15 2.06 -9.45
N LEU A 60 9.61 3.18 -9.94
CA LEU A 60 9.38 4.39 -9.15
C LEU A 60 7.96 4.40 -8.55
N ASP A 61 7.60 3.31 -7.87
CA ASP A 61 6.28 3.15 -7.27
C ASP A 61 6.01 4.24 -6.22
N LEU A 62 4.77 4.71 -6.16
CA LEU A 62 4.34 5.77 -5.24
C LEU A 62 3.21 5.26 -4.35
N LEU A 63 3.28 5.61 -3.07
CA LEU A 63 2.15 5.49 -2.15
C LEU A 63 1.60 6.89 -1.91
N LYS A 64 0.31 7.07 -2.15
CA LYS A 64 -0.39 8.33 -1.98
C LYS A 64 -1.41 8.21 -0.86
N LEU A 65 -1.51 9.24 -0.03
CA LEU A 65 -2.43 9.30 1.10
C LEU A 65 -3.06 10.70 1.21
N LYS A 66 -4.37 10.75 1.01
CA LYS A 66 -5.21 11.93 1.16
C LYS A 66 -6.01 11.80 2.47
N ILE A 67 -5.60 12.54 3.51
CA ILE A 67 -6.26 12.53 4.83
C ILE A 67 -7.24 13.70 4.97
N ASN A 68 -7.11 14.72 4.13
CA ASN A 68 -8.04 15.83 4.04
C ASN A 68 -8.21 16.27 2.58
N LYS A 69 -9.22 17.09 2.30
CA LYS A 69 -9.60 17.47 0.93
C LYS A 69 -8.52 18.23 0.15
N ASN A 70 -7.59 18.89 0.85
CA ASN A 70 -6.71 19.89 0.25
C ASN A 70 -5.29 19.38 0.00
N PHE A 71 -4.95 18.18 0.46
CA PHE A 71 -3.58 17.72 0.45
C PHE A 71 -3.45 16.21 0.29
N VAL A 72 -2.56 15.83 -0.62
CA VAL A 72 -2.14 14.44 -0.86
C VAL A 72 -0.69 14.30 -0.43
N LEU A 73 -0.44 13.44 0.55
CA LEU A 73 0.91 12.98 0.89
C LEU A 73 1.38 11.98 -0.16
N GLU A 74 2.62 12.14 -0.60
CA GLU A 74 3.28 11.21 -1.50
C GLU A 74 4.51 10.63 -0.82
N TRP A 75 4.63 9.30 -0.84
CA TRP A 75 5.84 8.59 -0.46
C TRP A 75 6.37 7.76 -1.61
N LYS A 76 7.65 7.97 -1.92
CA LYS A 76 8.40 7.07 -2.79
C LYS A 76 8.57 5.73 -2.09
N VAL A 77 8.02 4.68 -2.70
CA VAL A 77 8.17 3.32 -2.19
C VAL A 77 9.63 2.93 -2.37
N GLN A 78 10.25 2.43 -1.31
CA GLN A 78 11.60 1.92 -1.40
C GLN A 78 11.56 0.54 -2.04
N THR A 79 11.61 0.53 -3.37
CA THR A 79 11.82 -0.65 -4.19
C THR A 79 13.32 -0.75 -4.48
N ASN A 80 13.95 -1.85 -4.12
CA ASN A 80 15.38 -2.06 -4.38
C ASN A 80 15.64 -2.57 -5.81
N THR A 81 14.71 -2.37 -6.74
CA THR A 81 14.78 -2.90 -8.11
C THR A 81 14.84 -1.75 -9.11
N MET A 82 16.00 -1.56 -9.74
CA MET A 82 16.09 -0.74 -10.95
C MET A 82 15.34 -1.46 -12.07
N GLY A 83 14.28 -0.85 -12.60
CA GLY A 83 13.71 -1.23 -13.91
C GLY A 83 12.53 -2.21 -13.92
N PHE A 84 11.90 -2.54 -12.77
CA PHE A 84 10.57 -3.18 -12.75
C PHE A 84 9.96 -3.24 -11.33
N SER A 85 8.67 -2.93 -11.18
CA SER A 85 7.91 -3.29 -9.98
C SER A 85 7.67 -4.81 -9.95
N TYR A 86 8.40 -5.53 -9.11
CA TYR A 86 8.39 -7.02 -9.15
C TYR A 86 7.02 -7.62 -8.80
N GLY A 87 6.35 -7.08 -7.78
CA GLY A 87 5.04 -7.57 -7.35
C GLY A 87 4.06 -6.51 -6.88
N GLY A 88 4.47 -5.24 -6.85
CA GLY A 88 3.61 -4.11 -6.52
C GLY A 88 2.95 -4.22 -5.14
N CYS A 89 1.76 -3.63 -5.03
CA CYS A 89 0.94 -3.68 -3.83
C CYS A 89 0.21 -5.03 -3.68
N GLN A 90 0.42 -5.68 -2.54
CA GLN A 90 -0.26 -6.91 -2.13
C GLN A 90 -1.47 -6.61 -1.21
N LEU A 91 -1.33 -5.63 -0.33
CA LEU A 91 -2.38 -5.19 0.59
C LEU A 91 -2.27 -3.68 0.79
N ILE A 92 -3.40 -3.00 0.73
CA ILE A 92 -3.56 -1.64 1.20
C ILE A 92 -4.92 -1.56 1.89
N ASP A 93 -4.94 -1.18 3.16
CA ASP A 93 -6.18 -1.04 3.90
C ASP A 93 -6.01 -0.09 5.08
N PHE A 94 -7.11 0.48 5.55
CA PHE A 94 -7.14 1.24 6.80
C PHE A 94 -7.55 0.35 7.97
N CYS A 95 -6.97 0.64 9.12
CA CYS A 95 -7.33 0.04 10.39
C CYS A 95 -7.17 1.08 11.48
N GLU A 96 -8.29 1.52 12.08
CA GLU A 96 -8.28 2.61 13.06
C GLU A 96 -7.60 3.86 12.46
N ASN A 97 -6.52 4.33 13.09
CA ASN A 97 -5.72 5.45 12.62
C ASN A 97 -4.48 5.03 11.81
N TYR A 98 -4.41 3.78 11.36
CA TYR A 98 -3.30 3.27 10.56
C TYR A 98 -3.70 3.01 9.11
N LEU A 99 -2.85 3.45 8.19
CA LEU A 99 -2.79 2.88 6.85
C LEU A 99 -1.79 1.72 6.87
N ILE A 100 -2.26 0.54 6.49
CA ILE A 100 -1.49 -0.69 6.38
C ILE A 100 -1.19 -0.90 4.90
N VAL A 101 0.09 -1.00 4.55
CA VAL A 101 0.52 -1.31 3.18
C VAL A 101 1.49 -2.47 3.20
N ILE A 102 1.27 -3.46 2.34
CA ILE A 102 2.25 -4.51 2.07
C ILE A 102 2.55 -4.48 0.59
N TYR A 103 3.80 -4.22 0.26
CA TYR A 103 4.29 -4.25 -1.11
C TYR A 103 5.40 -5.29 -1.26
N ILE A 104 5.60 -5.76 -2.48
CA ILE A 104 6.57 -6.79 -2.83
C ILE A 104 7.60 -6.20 -3.79
N ASP A 105 8.87 -6.38 -3.47
CA ASP A 105 9.98 -6.12 -4.37
C ASP A 105 10.78 -7.40 -4.66
N LYS A 106 11.90 -7.28 -5.37
CA LYS A 106 12.75 -8.43 -5.71
C LYS A 106 13.36 -9.13 -4.48
N HIS A 107 13.51 -8.43 -3.35
CA HIS A 107 14.17 -8.92 -2.14
C HIS A 107 13.20 -9.46 -1.11
N GLY A 108 11.92 -9.09 -1.15
CA GLY A 108 10.94 -9.63 -0.23
C GLY A 108 9.66 -8.81 -0.19
N LYS A 109 8.95 -8.93 0.93
CA LYS A 109 7.79 -8.10 1.21
C LYS A 109 8.14 -7.09 2.27
N THR A 110 7.56 -5.91 2.20
CA THR A 110 7.69 -4.89 3.23
C THR A 110 6.31 -4.52 3.73
N LEU A 111 6.10 -4.67 5.04
CA LEU A 111 4.95 -4.11 5.74
C LEU A 111 5.29 -2.69 6.16
N VAL A 112 4.42 -1.76 5.77
CA VAL A 112 4.45 -0.36 6.18
C VAL A 112 3.19 -0.06 6.97
N LEU A 113 3.37 0.49 8.17
CA LEU A 113 2.29 0.98 9.01
C LEU A 113 2.46 2.49 9.13
N ILE A 114 1.51 3.27 8.63
CA ILE A 114 1.52 4.72 8.70
C ILE A 114 0.45 5.17 9.67
N ASN A 115 0.82 5.83 10.77
CA ASN A 115 -0.14 6.47 11.64
C ASN A 115 -0.65 7.76 10.95
N THR A 116 -1.93 7.80 10.62
CA THR A 116 -2.57 8.90 9.89
C THR A 116 -2.79 10.16 10.72
N ASP A 117 -2.78 10.06 12.05
CA ASP A 117 -2.89 11.23 12.94
C ASP A 117 -1.54 11.91 13.13
N ARG A 118 -0.48 11.11 13.26
CA ARG A 118 0.88 11.56 13.59
C ARG A 118 1.81 11.68 12.39
N LEU A 119 1.43 11.09 11.26
CA LEU A 119 2.23 10.97 10.04
C LEU A 119 3.60 10.31 10.26
N ASP A 120 3.69 9.43 11.26
CA ASP A 120 4.86 8.58 11.45
C ASP A 120 4.67 7.21 10.81
N MET A 121 5.79 6.54 10.53
CA MET A 121 5.83 5.33 9.73
C MET A 121 6.71 4.29 10.38
N THR A 122 6.19 3.07 10.50
CA THR A 122 6.97 1.88 10.85
C THR A 122 7.11 0.99 9.63
N ARG A 123 8.32 0.49 9.38
CA ARG A 123 8.61 -0.49 8.32
C ARG A 123 9.10 -1.78 8.92
N ILE A 124 8.57 -2.90 8.42
CA ILE A 124 8.95 -4.24 8.84
C ILE A 124 9.22 -5.05 7.57
N HIS A 125 10.47 -5.46 7.37
CA HIS A 125 10.82 -6.38 6.31
C HIS A 125 10.32 -7.78 6.66
N LEU A 126 9.64 -8.41 5.70
CA LEU A 126 9.08 -9.75 5.85
C LEU A 126 9.79 -10.69 4.88
N ASN A 127 9.76 -11.98 5.22
CA ASN A 127 10.18 -13.00 4.29
C ASN A 127 9.35 -12.93 2.99
N ARG A 128 10.00 -13.21 1.85
CA ARG A 128 9.35 -13.24 0.53
C ARG A 128 8.14 -14.18 0.46
N TYR A 129 8.14 -15.25 1.23
CA TYR A 129 7.08 -16.26 1.27
C TYR A 129 6.14 -16.10 2.46
N ALA A 130 6.23 -14.98 3.20
CA ALA A 130 5.35 -14.71 4.31
C ALA A 130 3.88 -14.67 3.84
N LEU A 131 3.03 -15.44 4.49
CA LEU A 131 1.58 -15.35 4.31
C LEU A 131 1.06 -14.21 5.17
N VAL A 132 0.14 -13.44 4.60
CA VAL A 132 -0.50 -12.31 5.24
C VAL A 132 -1.97 -12.61 5.33
N ASP A 133 -2.52 -12.52 6.53
CA ASP A 133 -3.96 -12.55 6.76
C ASP A 133 -4.33 -11.30 7.56
N PHE A 134 -5.29 -10.53 7.06
CA PHE A 134 -5.74 -9.31 7.70
C PHE A 134 -7.24 -9.41 7.95
N ASN A 135 -7.63 -9.34 9.22
CA ASN A 135 -9.01 -9.29 9.64
C ASN A 135 -9.20 -8.08 10.54
N ARG A 136 -9.85 -7.04 10.00
CA ARG A 136 -10.32 -5.81 10.67
C ARG A 136 -9.34 -5.14 11.63
N ASP A 137 -9.06 -5.74 12.79
CA ASP A 137 -8.23 -5.23 13.88
C ASP A 137 -6.89 -5.98 14.04
N LYS A 138 -6.70 -7.10 13.33
CA LYS A 138 -5.54 -7.98 13.47
C LYS A 138 -4.93 -8.34 12.12
N LEU A 139 -3.65 -8.03 11.99
CA LEU A 139 -2.79 -8.51 10.91
C LEU A 139 -1.97 -9.69 11.42
N VAL A 140 -1.99 -10.82 10.71
CA VAL A 140 -1.23 -12.02 11.02
C VAL A 140 -0.23 -12.29 9.90
N ILE A 141 1.03 -12.40 10.27
CA ILE A 141 2.14 -12.72 9.37
C ILE A 141 2.69 -14.09 9.74
N LYS A 142 2.62 -15.03 8.79
CA LYS A 142 3.19 -16.37 8.94
C LYS A 142 4.39 -16.53 8.03
N ASN A 143 5.56 -16.69 8.61
CA ASN A 143 6.83 -16.86 7.91
C ASN A 143 7.00 -18.34 7.51
N ASN A 144 6.43 -18.68 6.37
CA ASN A 144 6.64 -20.00 5.77
C ASN A 144 8.09 -20.12 5.30
N LYS A 145 8.80 -21.14 5.81
CA LYS A 145 10.18 -21.50 5.42
C LYS A 145 11.27 -20.48 5.80
N SER A 146 11.06 -19.62 6.81
CA SER A 146 12.14 -18.79 7.38
C SER A 146 12.38 -19.09 8.86
N GLU A 147 13.57 -18.73 9.34
CA GLU A 147 13.92 -18.73 10.77
C GLU A 147 13.21 -17.60 11.53
N ASP A 148 12.60 -16.65 10.82
CA ASP A 148 11.85 -15.57 11.43
C ASP A 148 10.57 -16.12 12.06
N ALA A 149 10.31 -15.71 13.30
CA ALA A 149 9.11 -16.12 14.01
C ALA A 149 7.85 -15.51 13.38
N ASP A 150 6.76 -16.25 13.46
CA ASP A 150 5.44 -15.73 13.08
C ASP A 150 5.06 -14.59 14.04
N PHE A 151 4.31 -13.61 13.56
CA PHE A 151 3.86 -12.53 14.42
C PHE A 151 2.50 -12.00 14.02
N SER A 152 1.86 -11.32 14.95
CA SER A 152 0.64 -10.56 14.69
C SER A 152 0.79 -9.13 15.14
N VAL A 153 0.13 -8.24 14.41
CA VAL A 153 -0.02 -6.84 14.77
C VAL A 153 -1.49 -6.64 15.13
N LYS A 154 -1.75 -6.22 16.37
CA LYS A 154 -3.08 -5.76 16.79
C LYS A 154 -3.06 -4.24 16.84
N PHE A 155 -4.05 -3.63 16.23
CA PHE A 155 -4.17 -2.19 16.18
C PHE A 155 -5.01 -1.68 17.35
N HIS A 156 -4.59 -0.55 17.89
CA HIS A 156 -5.33 0.24 18.86
C HIS A 156 -5.41 1.67 18.32
N SER A 157 -6.29 2.50 18.88
CA SER A 157 -6.55 3.85 18.35
C SER A 157 -5.32 4.75 18.20
N GLN A 158 -4.26 4.53 18.98
CA GLN A 158 -3.04 5.36 18.97
C GLN A 158 -1.73 4.56 18.93
N THR A 159 -1.81 3.24 19.01
CA THR A 159 -0.65 2.35 19.10
C THR A 159 -0.95 1.03 18.39
N PHE A 160 0.07 0.22 18.18
CA PHE A 160 -0.11 -1.17 17.83
C PHE A 160 0.78 -2.04 18.70
N THR A 161 0.38 -3.29 18.89
CA THR A 161 1.19 -4.30 19.57
C THR A 161 1.64 -5.34 18.56
N LYS A 162 2.94 -5.64 18.55
CA LYS A 162 3.52 -6.74 17.79
C LYS A 162 3.76 -7.91 18.75
N GLU A 163 3.03 -9.00 18.56
CA GLU A 163 3.17 -10.22 19.33
C GLU A 163 3.80 -11.30 18.44
N THR A 164 5.00 -11.76 18.82
CA THR A 164 5.64 -12.92 18.19
C THR A 164 5.04 -14.20 18.78
N PHE A 165 4.78 -15.18 17.94
CA PHE A 165 4.38 -16.51 18.36
C PHE A 165 5.16 -17.57 17.58
N ASN A 166 5.50 -18.65 18.26
CA ASN A 166 6.21 -19.77 17.64
C ASN A 166 5.22 -20.77 17.05
N LYS A 167 5.71 -21.53 16.06
CA LYS A 167 5.02 -22.68 15.48
C LYS A 167 4.78 -23.78 16.50
#